data_AF-A0A958JDA7-F1
#
_entry.id   AF-A0A958JDA7-F1
#
_cell.length_a   1.000
_cell.length_b   1.000
_cell.length_c   1.000
_cell.angle_alpha   90.00
_cell.angle_beta   90.00
_cell.angle_gamma   90.00
#
_symmetry.space_group_name_H-M   'P 1'
#
loop_
_entity.id
_entity.type
_entity.pdbx_description
1 polymer ?
#
loop_
_entity_poly.entity_id
_entity_poly.type
_entity_poly.pdbx_seq_one_letter_code
_entity_poly.pdbx_strand_id
1 'polypeptide(L)'
;MSTSTEAASKYRLMEKLYVGIIGTPAFCHLMTRELRKIPRAPEHFVSQLADGWAKTLEQHPNLLIVELGDEDDTYSQQLQRDFLEQTRERFGDTITIAGALTGVSHLLYAGELLFESPQDYKNSGLLNFFITFPSITSRLLSIDGLLSQIFELAGRDTERREKGGVALPTLNSESWIQSMGDIRSLELWIKWLPRYALYLEENPIIIGRTGTGKTNLSKALHLLSGRKGSFVGMTPRDFSSSELIQAEL
;
A
#
# COMPACT_ATOMS: atom_id res chain seq x y z
N MET A 1 20.49 -27.43 4.64
CA MET A 1 21.57 -26.97 3.73
C MET A 1 21.08 -26.02 2.63
N SER A 2 19.91 -25.35 2.77
CA SER A 2 19.34 -24.43 1.76
C SER A 2 19.55 -22.92 2.04
N THR A 3 20.10 -22.55 3.20
CA THR A 3 20.09 -21.15 3.68
C THR A 3 21.13 -20.24 3.02
N SER A 4 22.25 -20.77 2.50
CA SER A 4 23.30 -19.93 1.90
C SER A 4 22.95 -19.46 0.49
N THR A 5 22.26 -20.29 -0.29
CA THR A 5 21.90 -19.99 -1.68
C THR A 5 20.75 -18.97 -1.76
N GLU A 6 19.79 -19.07 -0.84
CA GLU A 6 18.63 -18.17 -0.78
C GLU A 6 19.01 -16.78 -0.26
N ALA A 7 19.89 -16.70 0.75
CA ALA A 7 20.44 -15.43 1.23
C ALA A 7 21.27 -14.74 0.15
N ALA A 8 22.13 -15.47 -0.56
CA ALA A 8 22.90 -14.91 -1.68
C ALA A 8 22.02 -14.40 -2.83
N SER A 9 20.93 -15.11 -3.15
CA SER A 9 19.95 -14.68 -4.15
C SER A 9 19.21 -13.41 -3.72
N LYS A 10 18.88 -13.26 -2.43
CA LYS A 10 18.20 -12.08 -1.90
C LYS A 10 19.05 -10.81 -2.04
N TYR A 11 20.32 -10.88 -1.65
CA TYR A 11 21.22 -9.72 -1.74
C TYR A 11 21.49 -9.29 -3.19
N ARG A 12 21.56 -10.25 -4.13
CA ARG A 12 21.71 -9.94 -5.55
C ARG A 12 20.55 -9.11 -6.13
N LEU A 13 19.33 -9.31 -5.62
CA LEU A 13 18.16 -8.54 -6.06
C LEU A 13 18.23 -7.09 -5.57
N MET A 14 18.81 -6.86 -4.40
CA MET A 14 18.92 -5.52 -3.79
C MET A 14 20.00 -4.67 -4.45
N GLU A 15 21.09 -5.28 -4.91
CA GLU A 15 22.19 -4.60 -5.63
C GLU A 15 21.75 -3.98 -6.97
N LYS A 16 20.61 -4.41 -7.53
CA LYS A 16 20.05 -3.86 -8.77
C LYS A 16 19.09 -2.70 -8.54
N LEU A 17 18.78 -2.37 -7.29
CA LEU A 17 17.81 -1.33 -6.98
C LEU A 17 18.49 0.00 -6.74
N TYR A 18 17.95 1.02 -7.39
CA TYR A 18 18.17 2.40 -7.01
C TYR A 18 16.89 3.01 -6.46
N VAL A 19 16.93 3.47 -5.21
CA VAL A 19 15.74 3.86 -4.44
C VAL A 19 15.69 5.36 -4.21
N GLY A 20 14.61 6.01 -4.61
CA GLY A 20 14.32 7.39 -4.22
C GLY A 20 13.39 7.42 -3.01
N ILE A 21 13.76 8.16 -1.96
CA ILE A 21 12.93 8.33 -0.76
C ILE A 21 12.49 9.79 -0.70
N ILE A 22 11.19 10.01 -0.84
CA ILE A 22 10.58 11.34 -0.89
C ILE A 22 9.67 11.50 0.33
N GLY A 23 9.86 12.57 1.09
CA GLY A 23 9.01 12.87 2.24
C GLY A 23 9.56 13.97 3.12
N THR A 24 9.12 14.02 4.36
CA THR A 24 9.63 15.00 5.33
C THR A 24 11.10 14.79 5.68
N PRO A 25 11.76 15.82 6.24
CA PRO A 25 13.06 15.64 6.87
C PRO A 25 13.07 14.52 7.92
N ALA A 26 12.01 14.40 8.72
CA ALA A 26 11.91 13.40 9.78
C ALA A 26 11.81 11.97 9.22
N PHE A 27 10.95 11.78 8.22
CA PHE A 27 10.82 10.51 7.51
C PHE A 27 12.09 10.14 6.77
N CYS A 28 12.70 11.06 6.02
CA CYS A 28 13.96 10.83 5.31
C CYS A 28 15.07 10.41 6.28
N HIS A 29 15.17 11.06 7.45
CA HIS A 29 16.15 10.70 8.47
C HIS A 29 15.88 9.30 9.05
N LEU A 30 14.61 8.99 9.36
CA LEU A 30 14.19 7.68 9.83
C LEU A 30 14.57 6.60 8.81
N MET A 31 14.18 6.77 7.55
CA MET A 31 14.46 5.83 6.46
C MET A 31 15.95 5.60 6.27
N THR A 32 16.75 6.67 6.23
CA THR A 32 18.22 6.58 6.13
C THR A 32 18.81 5.79 7.29
N ARG A 33 18.33 6.01 8.51
CA ARG A 33 18.79 5.29 9.70
C ARG A 33 18.45 3.81 9.64
N GLU A 34 17.24 3.45 9.21
CA GLU A 34 16.81 2.06 9.11
C GLU A 34 17.49 1.33 7.94
N LEU A 35 17.75 2.01 6.83
CA LEU A 35 18.53 1.48 5.71
C LEU A 35 19.94 1.07 6.10
N ARG A 36 20.62 1.84 6.96
CA ARG A 36 21.96 1.50 7.46
C ARG A 36 22.01 0.20 8.26
N LYS A 37 20.87 -0.30 8.76
CA LYS A 37 20.79 -1.56 9.48
C LYS A 37 20.70 -2.77 8.53
N ILE A 38 20.36 -2.54 7.27
CA ILE A 38 20.13 -3.59 6.28
C ILE A 38 21.47 -3.91 5.59
N PRO A 39 22.00 -5.14 5.71
CA PRO A 39 23.22 -5.52 5.00
C PRO A 39 23.02 -5.39 3.49
N ARG A 40 23.95 -4.70 2.80
CA ARG A 40 23.86 -4.41 1.37
C ARG A 40 22.54 -3.71 0.98
N ALA A 41 22.14 -2.73 1.78
CA ALA A 41 21.05 -1.83 1.42
C ALA A 41 21.28 -1.26 0.01
N PRO A 42 20.20 -1.07 -0.78
CA PRO A 42 20.32 -0.51 -2.11
C PRO A 42 20.88 0.91 -2.08
N GLU A 43 21.50 1.30 -3.18
CA GLU A 43 21.84 2.71 -3.39
C GLU A 43 20.55 3.54 -3.37
N HIS A 44 20.62 4.72 -2.78
CA HIS A 44 19.44 5.55 -2.59
C HIS A 44 19.77 7.04 -2.57
N PHE A 45 18.76 7.84 -2.89
CA PHE A 45 18.75 9.26 -2.59
C PHE A 45 17.56 9.59 -1.69
N VAL A 46 17.68 10.69 -0.95
CA VAL A 46 16.60 11.26 -0.14
C VAL A 46 16.31 12.66 -0.63
N SER A 47 15.03 13.05 -0.66
CA SER A 47 14.62 14.37 -1.07
C SER A 47 13.30 14.76 -0.41
N GLN A 48 13.07 16.06 -0.27
CA GLN A 48 11.76 16.57 0.09
C GLN A 48 10.87 16.62 -1.15
N LEU A 49 9.55 16.67 -0.96
CA LEU A 49 8.61 16.70 -2.08
C LEU A 49 8.88 17.84 -3.08
N ALA A 50 9.26 19.02 -2.57
CA ALA A 50 9.55 20.19 -3.41
C ALA A 50 10.71 19.96 -4.42
N ASP A 51 11.73 19.22 -4.02
CA ASP A 51 12.90 18.89 -4.86
C ASP A 51 12.80 17.49 -5.48
N GLY A 52 11.80 16.71 -5.07
CA GLY A 52 11.68 15.29 -5.37
C GLY A 52 11.56 15.02 -6.86
N TRP A 53 10.88 15.90 -7.60
CA TRP A 53 10.76 15.80 -9.05
C TRP A 53 12.12 15.94 -9.76
N ALA A 54 12.85 17.02 -9.46
CA ALA A 54 14.16 17.28 -10.06
C ALA A 54 15.13 16.13 -9.74
N LYS A 55 15.12 15.62 -8.51
CA LYS A 55 15.93 14.47 -8.11
C LYS A 55 15.54 13.19 -8.83
N THR A 56 14.23 12.92 -8.97
CA THR A 56 13.76 11.72 -9.69
C THR A 56 14.17 11.74 -11.16
N LEU A 57 14.14 12.91 -11.80
CA LEU A 57 14.62 13.09 -13.18
C LEU A 57 16.13 12.92 -13.32
N GLU A 58 16.92 13.42 -12.36
CA GLU A 58 18.38 13.31 -12.38
C GLU A 58 18.84 11.87 -12.14
N GLN A 59 18.18 11.17 -11.22
CA GLN A 59 18.66 9.93 -10.62
C GLN A 59 18.01 8.67 -11.20
N HIS A 60 16.85 8.79 -11.87
CA HIS A 60 16.16 7.66 -12.51
C HIS A 60 16.00 6.40 -11.63
N PRO A 61 15.39 6.52 -10.43
CA PRO A 61 15.25 5.39 -9.52
C PRO A 61 14.29 4.32 -10.08
N ASN A 62 14.51 3.05 -9.74
CA ASN A 62 13.60 1.96 -10.11
C ASN A 62 12.49 1.76 -9.06
N LEU A 63 12.70 2.26 -7.84
CA LEU A 63 11.73 2.27 -6.74
C LEU A 63 11.66 3.65 -6.10
N LEU A 64 10.46 4.20 -5.98
CA LEU A 64 10.16 5.38 -5.17
C LEU A 64 9.40 4.98 -3.91
N ILE A 65 9.84 5.47 -2.77
CA ILE A 65 9.10 5.41 -1.51
C ILE A 65 8.70 6.85 -1.16
N VAL A 66 7.40 7.13 -1.19
CA VAL A 66 6.84 8.47 -1.00
C VAL A 66 6.04 8.49 0.29
N GLU A 67 6.42 9.33 1.25
CA GLU A 67 5.60 9.59 2.44
C GLU A 67 4.28 10.25 2.05
N LEU A 68 3.17 9.69 2.53
CA LEU A 68 1.83 10.19 2.26
C LEU A 68 1.26 10.87 3.49
N GLY A 69 0.63 12.03 3.27
CA GLY A 69 -0.25 12.68 4.25
C GLY A 69 0.45 13.40 5.41
N ASP A 70 1.68 13.87 5.25
CA ASP A 70 2.41 14.59 6.31
C ASP A 70 1.66 15.82 6.87
N GLU A 71 0.93 16.52 6.02
CA GLU A 71 0.07 17.64 6.40
C GLU A 71 -1.35 17.37 5.89
N ASP A 72 -2.35 17.51 6.78
CA ASP A 72 -3.78 17.42 6.42
C ASP A 72 -4.26 18.62 5.57
N ASP A 73 -3.33 19.41 5.01
CA ASP A 73 -3.66 20.52 4.14
C ASP A 73 -3.81 20.06 2.67
N THR A 74 -4.80 20.66 2.01
CA THR A 74 -5.17 20.33 0.63
C THR A 74 -4.08 20.67 -0.39
N TYR A 75 -3.21 21.64 -0.08
CA TYR A 75 -2.14 22.07 -0.99
C TYR A 75 -1.03 21.02 -1.07
N SER A 76 -0.56 20.54 0.07
CA SER A 76 0.45 19.47 0.20
C SER A 76 -0.05 18.16 -0.42
N GLN A 77 -1.32 17.82 -0.21
CA GLN A 77 -1.96 16.66 -0.85
C GLN A 77 -2.05 16.79 -2.38
N GLN A 78 -2.36 17.98 -2.89
CA GLN A 78 -2.38 18.23 -4.34
C GLN A 78 -0.96 18.14 -4.91
N LEU A 79 0.04 18.75 -4.26
CA LEU A 79 1.43 18.70 -4.70
C LEU A 79 1.97 17.25 -4.74
N GLN A 80 1.59 16.43 -3.75
CA GLN A 80 1.91 15.00 -3.75
C GLN A 80 1.27 14.26 -4.93
N ARG A 81 0.00 14.57 -5.24
CA ARG A 81 -0.68 13.98 -6.39
C ARG A 81 -0.04 14.38 -7.71
N ASP A 82 0.24 15.67 -7.89
CA ASP A 82 0.89 16.21 -9.09
C ASP A 82 2.26 15.55 -9.31
N PHE A 83 3.04 15.35 -8.24
CA PHE A 83 4.31 14.63 -8.30
C PHE A 83 4.13 13.17 -8.78
N LEU A 84 3.14 12.46 -8.24
CA LEU A 84 2.85 11.08 -8.64
C LEU A 84 2.36 10.99 -10.08
N GLU A 85 1.48 11.90 -10.50
CA GLU A 85 0.98 12.00 -11.87
C GLU A 85 2.10 12.28 -12.86
N GLN A 86 2.97 13.26 -12.59
CA GLN A 86 4.14 13.56 -13.42
C GLN A 86 5.11 12.39 -13.51
N THR A 87 5.32 11.68 -12.40
CA THR A 87 6.16 10.47 -12.38
C THR A 87 5.57 9.38 -13.27
N ARG A 88 4.25 9.14 -13.19
CA ARG A 88 3.58 8.15 -14.04
C ARG A 88 3.55 8.54 -15.49
N GLU A 89 3.30 9.80 -15.81
CA GLU A 89 3.34 10.30 -17.19
C GLU A 89 4.73 10.11 -17.80
N ARG A 90 5.79 10.45 -17.05
CA ARG A 90 7.16 10.42 -17.55
C ARG A 90 7.74 9.01 -17.65
N PHE A 91 7.48 8.17 -16.65
CA PHE A 91 8.15 6.89 -16.49
C PHE A 91 7.23 5.68 -16.70
N GLY A 92 5.91 5.88 -16.75
CA GLY A 92 4.92 4.82 -16.84
C GLY A 92 5.09 3.78 -15.75
N ASP A 93 5.14 2.51 -16.16
CA ASP A 93 5.33 1.38 -15.25
C ASP A 93 6.81 1.09 -14.98
N THR A 94 7.78 1.83 -15.55
CA THR A 94 9.21 1.52 -15.34
C THR A 94 9.68 1.76 -13.92
N ILE A 95 9.01 2.64 -13.18
CA ILE A 95 9.26 2.92 -11.77
C ILE A 95 8.17 2.28 -10.91
N THR A 96 8.60 1.55 -9.90
CA THR A 96 7.70 1.06 -8.84
C THR A 96 7.52 2.16 -7.81
N ILE A 97 6.27 2.52 -7.47
CA ILE A 97 5.97 3.58 -6.50
C ILE A 97 5.25 2.99 -5.30
N ALA A 98 5.82 3.20 -4.12
CA ALA A 98 5.32 2.76 -2.84
C ALA A 98 4.90 3.95 -1.98
N GLY A 99 3.62 3.97 -1.56
CA GLY A 99 3.10 4.99 -0.65
C GLY A 99 3.35 4.62 0.81
N ALA A 100 4.14 5.40 1.54
CA ALA A 100 4.46 5.21 2.94
C ALA A 100 3.47 5.93 3.86
N LEU A 101 2.75 5.16 4.67
CA LEU A 101 1.78 5.63 5.67
C LEU A 101 2.46 5.63 7.03
N THR A 102 2.82 6.82 7.50
CA THR A 102 3.44 7.06 8.82
C THR A 102 2.41 7.24 9.94
N GLY A 103 1.15 7.53 9.58
CA GLY A 103 0.04 7.73 10.51
C GLY A 103 -1.27 7.10 10.03
N VAL A 104 -2.21 6.96 10.97
CA VAL A 104 -3.58 6.46 10.71
C VAL A 104 -4.42 7.51 10.01
N SER A 105 -4.18 8.78 10.33
CA SER A 105 -4.78 9.96 9.71
C SER A 105 -4.63 9.94 8.19
N HIS A 106 -3.52 9.39 7.68
CA HIS A 106 -3.19 9.45 6.26
C HIS A 106 -3.93 8.39 5.43
N LEU A 107 -4.70 7.49 6.06
CA LEU A 107 -5.45 6.45 5.37
C LEU A 107 -6.52 7.01 4.44
N LEU A 108 -7.12 8.14 4.79
CA LEU A 108 -8.16 8.75 3.96
C LEU A 108 -7.56 9.22 2.62
N TYR A 109 -6.53 10.05 2.68
CA TYR A 109 -5.81 10.54 1.51
C TYR A 109 -5.20 9.40 0.69
N ALA A 110 -4.63 8.38 1.35
CA ALA A 110 -4.14 7.19 0.66
C ALA A 110 -5.24 6.47 -0.14
N GLY A 111 -6.45 6.39 0.42
CA GLY A 111 -7.62 5.86 -0.28
C GLY A 111 -8.01 6.70 -1.51
N GLU A 112 -7.94 8.02 -1.40
CA GLU A 112 -8.22 8.93 -2.52
C GLU A 112 -7.22 8.76 -3.67
N LEU A 113 -5.95 8.49 -3.35
CA LEU A 113 -4.91 8.21 -4.36
C LEU A 113 -5.14 6.93 -5.16
N LEU A 114 -6.07 6.04 -4.76
CA LEU A 114 -6.42 4.84 -5.53
C LEU A 114 -7.38 5.13 -6.70
N PHE A 115 -7.97 6.32 -6.73
CA PHE A 115 -9.03 6.67 -7.67
C PHE A 115 -8.69 7.93 -8.47
N GLU A 116 -9.10 7.98 -9.73
CA GLU A 116 -8.91 9.16 -10.59
C GLU A 116 -9.67 10.37 -10.05
N SER A 117 -10.84 10.14 -9.44
CA SER A 117 -11.59 11.18 -8.73
C SER A 117 -12.39 10.59 -7.56
N PRO A 118 -12.83 11.40 -6.59
CA PRO A 118 -13.67 10.92 -5.49
C PRO A 118 -15.04 10.35 -5.94
N GLN A 119 -15.47 10.66 -7.16
CA GLN A 119 -16.77 10.31 -7.71
C GLN A 119 -16.71 9.13 -8.69
N ASP A 120 -15.51 8.81 -9.17
CA ASP A 120 -15.26 7.76 -10.14
C ASP A 120 -14.34 6.69 -9.53
N TYR A 121 -14.84 5.47 -9.44
CA TYR A 121 -14.09 4.33 -8.90
C TYR A 121 -13.02 3.80 -9.88
N LYS A 122 -12.81 4.51 -11.00
CA LYS A 122 -11.71 4.24 -11.93
C LYS A 122 -10.35 4.39 -11.26
N ASN A 123 -9.49 3.43 -11.52
CA ASN A 123 -8.14 3.37 -10.95
C ASN A 123 -7.28 4.56 -11.40
N SER A 124 -6.63 5.22 -10.45
CA SER A 124 -5.67 6.31 -10.71
C SER A 124 -4.38 5.87 -11.40
N GLY A 125 -3.94 4.62 -11.19
CA GLY A 125 -2.65 4.11 -11.65
C GLY A 125 -1.44 4.70 -10.93
N LEU A 126 -1.62 5.48 -9.86
CA LEU A 126 -0.52 6.24 -9.25
C LEU A 126 0.44 5.36 -8.43
N LEU A 127 -0.08 4.39 -7.67
CA LEU A 127 0.69 3.61 -6.70
C LEU A 127 0.71 2.12 -7.04
N ASN A 128 1.82 1.44 -6.76
CA ASN A 128 1.94 -0.02 -6.87
C ASN A 128 1.62 -0.74 -5.55
N PHE A 129 1.97 -0.16 -4.40
CA PHE A 129 1.62 -0.70 -3.08
C PHE A 129 1.74 0.35 -1.96
N PHE A 130 1.16 0.04 -0.80
CA PHE A 130 1.33 0.83 0.43
C PHE A 130 2.30 0.17 1.40
N ILE A 131 2.97 1.00 2.19
CA ILE A 131 3.86 0.61 3.28
C ILE A 131 3.28 1.23 4.56
N THR A 132 2.87 0.42 5.52
CA THR A 132 2.43 0.93 6.83
C THR A 132 3.56 0.84 7.85
N PHE A 133 3.93 1.99 8.41
CA PHE A 133 4.90 2.02 9.49
C PHE A 133 4.21 1.56 10.78
N PRO A 134 4.81 0.62 11.52
CA PRO A 134 4.24 0.15 12.77
C PRO A 134 4.09 1.34 13.72
N SER A 135 2.87 1.57 14.23
CA SER A 135 2.71 2.48 15.37
C SER A 135 3.54 1.93 16.55
N ILE A 136 3.96 2.80 17.47
CA ILE A 136 4.77 2.48 18.68
C ILE A 136 4.28 1.22 19.42
N THR A 137 3.02 0.83 19.25
CA THR A 137 2.35 -0.32 19.86
C THR A 137 2.56 -1.68 19.16
N SER A 138 2.97 -1.76 17.88
CA SER A 138 3.10 -3.07 17.19
C SER A 138 4.56 -3.54 17.12
N ARG A 139 4.95 -4.45 18.02
CA ARG A 139 6.29 -5.06 18.08
C ARG A 139 6.57 -6.14 17.02
N LEU A 140 5.62 -6.39 16.12
CA LEU A 140 5.63 -7.60 15.27
C LEU A 140 6.61 -7.55 14.10
N LEU A 141 6.95 -6.35 13.59
CA LEU A 141 7.87 -6.20 12.45
C LEU A 141 8.68 -4.91 12.61
N SER A 142 9.99 -5.04 12.64
CA SER A 142 10.92 -3.91 12.59
C SER A 142 10.78 -3.17 11.24
N ILE A 143 11.21 -1.90 11.20
CA ILE A 143 11.17 -1.11 9.97
C ILE A 143 12.17 -1.68 8.95
N ASP A 144 13.37 -2.07 9.40
CA ASP A 144 14.39 -2.72 8.57
C ASP A 144 13.89 -4.04 7.94
N GLY A 145 13.10 -4.84 8.67
CA GLY A 145 12.47 -6.05 8.15
C GLY A 145 11.47 -5.75 7.03
N LEU A 146 10.65 -4.70 7.20
CA LEU A 146 9.69 -4.24 6.19
C LEU A 146 10.41 -3.73 4.94
N LEU A 147 11.42 -2.88 5.11
CA LEU A 147 12.21 -2.36 4.00
C LEU A 147 12.91 -3.47 3.22
N SER A 148 13.47 -4.45 3.92
CA SER A 148 14.10 -5.63 3.30
C SER A 148 13.13 -6.41 2.40
N GLN A 149 11.86 -6.53 2.81
CA GLN A 149 10.83 -7.20 2.00
C GLN A 149 10.45 -6.37 0.78
N ILE A 150 10.30 -5.05 0.92
CA ILE A 150 9.99 -4.14 -0.18
C ILE A 150 11.09 -4.17 -1.24
N PHE A 151 12.36 -4.17 -0.84
CA PHE A 151 13.47 -4.26 -1.78
C PHE A 151 13.56 -5.62 -2.46
N GLU A 152 13.24 -6.70 -1.76
CA GLU A 152 13.16 -8.01 -2.39
C GLU A 152 12.05 -8.06 -3.45
N LEU A 153 10.89 -7.47 -3.17
CA LEU A 153 9.76 -7.36 -4.11
C LEU A 153 10.14 -6.51 -5.33
N ALA A 154 10.61 -5.30 -5.11
CA ALA A 154 10.98 -4.38 -6.18
C ALA A 154 12.12 -4.96 -7.03
N GLY A 155 13.11 -5.61 -6.41
CA GLY A 155 14.21 -6.24 -7.13
C GLY A 155 13.75 -7.38 -8.04
N ARG A 156 12.78 -8.19 -7.60
CA ARG A 156 12.15 -9.23 -8.44
C ARG A 156 11.37 -8.65 -9.59
N ASP A 157 10.62 -7.57 -9.37
CA ASP A 157 9.87 -6.93 -10.43
C ASP A 157 10.79 -6.29 -11.48
N THR A 158 11.86 -5.62 -11.04
CA THR A 158 12.92 -5.12 -11.94
C THR A 158 13.53 -6.25 -12.77
N GLU A 159 13.94 -7.36 -12.13
CA GLU A 159 14.51 -8.51 -12.86
C GLU A 159 13.52 -9.14 -13.84
N ARG A 160 12.24 -9.21 -13.48
CA ARG A 160 11.18 -9.72 -14.36
C ARG A 160 11.01 -8.84 -15.59
N ARG A 161 11.01 -7.52 -15.43
CA ARG A 161 10.91 -6.54 -16.52
C ARG A 161 12.13 -6.59 -17.44
N GLU A 162 13.33 -6.71 -16.87
CA GLU A 162 14.58 -6.90 -17.66
C GLU A 162 14.51 -8.15 -18.55
N LYS A 163 13.79 -9.19 -18.13
CA LYS A 163 13.56 -10.43 -18.90
C LYS A 163 12.38 -10.33 -19.88
N GLY A 164 11.80 -9.15 -20.07
CA GLY A 164 10.65 -8.92 -20.95
C GLY A 164 9.29 -9.30 -20.36
N GLY A 165 9.22 -9.55 -19.04
CA GLY A 165 7.95 -9.78 -18.35
C GLY A 165 7.16 -8.48 -18.14
N VAL A 166 5.84 -8.61 -17.98
CA VAL A 166 4.93 -7.48 -17.70
C VAL A 166 5.23 -6.91 -16.31
N ALA A 167 5.15 -5.59 -16.15
CA ALA A 167 5.31 -4.90 -14.86
C ALA A 167 4.26 -5.32 -13.83
N LEU A 168 4.53 -5.08 -12.53
CA LEU A 168 3.51 -5.30 -11.50
C LEU A 168 2.38 -4.30 -11.75
N PRO A 169 1.11 -4.75 -11.77
CA PRO A 169 0.01 -3.83 -12.01
C PRO A 169 -0.06 -2.78 -10.89
N THR A 170 -0.68 -1.64 -11.18
CA THR A 170 -0.96 -0.63 -10.17
C THR A 170 -2.06 -1.13 -9.23
N LEU A 171 -2.08 -0.61 -7.99
CA LEU A 171 -3.18 -0.89 -7.05
C LEU A 171 -4.52 -0.54 -7.71
N ASN A 172 -5.55 -1.34 -7.43
CA ASN A 172 -6.92 -1.13 -7.95
C ASN A 172 -7.11 -1.34 -9.47
N SER A 173 -6.14 -1.90 -10.21
CA SER A 173 -6.31 -2.22 -11.64
C SER A 173 -7.08 -3.53 -11.84
N GLU A 174 -7.78 -3.69 -12.97
CA GLU A 174 -8.54 -4.93 -13.25
C GLU A 174 -7.62 -6.16 -13.38
N SER A 175 -6.40 -5.96 -13.89
CA SER A 175 -5.35 -6.98 -13.96
C SER A 175 -4.69 -7.26 -12.60
N TRP A 176 -4.99 -6.44 -11.58
CA TRP A 176 -4.69 -6.74 -10.19
C TRP A 176 -5.65 -7.82 -9.67
N ILE A 177 -5.47 -9.04 -10.15
CA ILE A 177 -6.19 -10.21 -9.65
C ILE A 177 -5.62 -10.53 -8.26
N GLN A 178 -6.42 -10.29 -7.22
CA GLN A 178 -6.08 -10.55 -5.81
C GLN A 178 -5.66 -12.01 -5.52
N SER A 179 -5.72 -12.92 -6.49
CA SER A 179 -5.57 -14.36 -6.27
C SER A 179 -4.79 -15.15 -7.33
N MET A 180 -4.31 -14.59 -8.44
CA MET A 180 -3.59 -15.40 -9.45
C MET A 180 -2.31 -14.74 -9.97
N GLY A 181 -1.24 -14.89 -9.20
CA GLY A 181 0.12 -14.56 -9.60
C GLY A 181 1.18 -15.00 -8.58
N ASP A 182 1.19 -16.28 -8.19
CA ASP A 182 2.30 -16.97 -7.47
C ASP A 182 2.64 -16.50 -6.03
N ILE A 183 2.24 -17.35 -5.05
CA ILE A 183 2.63 -17.69 -3.64
C ILE A 183 3.23 -16.62 -2.71
N ARG A 184 3.94 -15.65 -3.27
CA ARG A 184 4.43 -14.40 -2.68
C ARG A 184 3.48 -13.21 -2.99
N SER A 185 2.47 -13.39 -3.84
CA SER A 185 1.48 -12.36 -4.28
C SER A 185 0.65 -11.75 -3.16
N LEU A 186 0.66 -12.41 -2.03
CA LEU A 186 -0.11 -12.12 -0.85
C LEU A 186 0.73 -12.73 0.27
N GLU A 187 1.99 -12.38 0.48
CA GLU A 187 2.47 -12.44 1.85
C GLU A 187 2.18 -11.07 2.42
N LEU A 188 1.03 -10.80 2.99
CA LEU A 188 -0.36 -11.16 2.72
C LEU A 188 -1.01 -10.07 3.49
N TRP A 189 -1.30 -8.91 2.86
CA TRP A 189 -1.76 -7.81 3.70
C TRP A 189 -0.72 -7.53 4.83
N ILE A 190 0.60 -7.78 4.65
CA ILE A 190 1.53 -8.24 5.74
C ILE A 190 1.68 -7.26 6.92
N LYS A 191 1.14 -6.05 6.81
CA LYS A 191 0.92 -5.15 7.96
C LYS A 191 -0.44 -4.46 8.03
N TRP A 192 -1.39 -4.72 7.13
CA TRP A 192 -2.69 -4.02 7.13
C TRP A 192 -3.72 -4.67 8.09
N LEU A 193 -3.69 -5.99 8.38
CA LEU A 193 -4.78 -6.66 9.10
C LEU A 193 -4.55 -6.77 10.61
N PRO A 194 -3.35 -6.65 11.23
CA PRO A 194 -3.25 -6.77 12.69
C PRO A 194 -4.17 -5.81 13.47
N ARG A 195 -4.64 -4.71 12.86
CA ARG A 195 -5.69 -3.84 13.44
C ARG A 195 -7.14 -4.26 13.21
N TYR A 196 -7.45 -5.11 12.22
CA TYR A 196 -8.78 -5.72 12.04
C TYR A 196 -8.83 -7.20 12.52
N ALA A 197 -7.69 -7.88 12.57
CA ALA A 197 -7.47 -9.24 13.08
C ALA A 197 -7.63 -9.32 14.60
N LEU A 198 -7.27 -8.26 15.32
CA LEU A 198 -7.56 -8.14 16.75
C LEU A 198 -9.08 -8.06 17.04
N TYR A 199 -9.91 -7.83 16.01
CA TYR A 199 -11.36 -7.79 16.11
C TYR A 199 -12.04 -9.00 15.42
N LEU A 200 -11.35 -10.14 15.22
CA LEU A 200 -11.98 -11.34 14.64
C LEU A 200 -13.04 -12.00 15.54
N GLU A 201 -13.07 -11.63 16.83
CA GLU A 201 -14.14 -11.98 17.77
C GLU A 201 -15.23 -10.90 17.91
N GLU A 202 -15.05 -9.71 17.34
CA GLU A 202 -15.96 -8.58 17.52
C GLU A 202 -16.59 -8.11 16.20
N ASN A 203 -17.71 -7.39 16.29
CA ASN A 203 -18.44 -6.86 15.13
C ASN A 203 -18.00 -5.41 14.87
N PRO A 204 -17.38 -5.08 13.73
CA PRO A 204 -16.88 -3.73 13.47
C PRO A 204 -18.04 -2.74 13.26
N ILE A 205 -17.98 -1.58 13.93
CA ILE A 205 -18.90 -0.46 13.70
C ILE A 205 -18.25 0.48 12.67
N ILE A 206 -18.90 0.63 11.50
CA ILE A 206 -18.47 1.56 10.45
C ILE A 206 -19.34 2.82 10.53
N ILE A 207 -18.74 3.95 10.94
CA ILE A 207 -19.42 5.25 11.08
C ILE A 207 -19.04 6.15 9.90
N GLY A 208 -20.02 6.89 9.37
CA GLY A 208 -19.81 7.82 8.26
C GLY A 208 -21.11 8.43 7.78
N ARG A 209 -21.05 9.58 7.12
CA ARG A 209 -22.22 10.27 6.55
C ARG A 209 -22.91 9.41 5.49
N THR A 210 -24.16 9.70 5.15
CA THR A 210 -24.86 9.01 4.05
C THR A 210 -24.07 9.19 2.75
N GLY A 211 -23.92 8.13 1.95
CA GLY A 211 -23.18 8.16 0.68
C GLY A 211 -21.68 7.85 0.78
N THR A 212 -21.09 7.69 1.96
CA THR A 212 -19.63 7.45 2.13
C THR A 212 -19.19 6.00 1.92
N GLY A 213 -19.93 5.18 1.17
CA GLY A 213 -19.50 3.82 0.81
C GLY A 213 -19.44 2.77 1.93
N LYS A 214 -20.05 3.01 3.11
CA LYS A 214 -20.02 2.10 4.27
C LYS A 214 -20.44 0.67 3.95
N THR A 215 -21.46 0.49 3.10
CA THR A 215 -21.97 -0.82 2.69
C THR A 215 -20.96 -1.57 1.83
N ASN A 216 -20.23 -0.86 0.96
CA ASN A 216 -19.18 -1.45 0.12
C ASN A 216 -18.00 -1.90 0.98
N LEU A 217 -17.60 -1.07 1.96
CA LEU A 217 -16.58 -1.44 2.94
C LEU A 217 -17.00 -2.67 3.76
N SER A 218 -18.26 -2.73 4.21
CA SER A 218 -18.80 -3.88 4.94
C SER A 218 -18.79 -5.17 4.11
N LYS A 219 -19.18 -5.08 2.83
CA LYS A 219 -19.17 -6.21 1.90
C LYS A 219 -17.76 -6.70 1.63
N ALA A 220 -16.81 -5.78 1.43
CA ALA A 220 -15.40 -6.10 1.28
C ALA A 220 -14.90 -6.84 2.52
N LEU A 221 -15.17 -6.34 3.73
CA LEU A 221 -14.79 -7.01 4.98
C LEU A 221 -15.38 -8.42 5.11
N HIS A 222 -16.64 -8.63 4.73
CA HIS A 222 -17.27 -9.96 4.74
C HIS A 222 -16.54 -10.95 3.82
N LEU A 223 -16.36 -10.57 2.55
CA LEU A 223 -15.66 -11.40 1.56
C LEU A 223 -14.23 -11.71 1.99
N LEU A 224 -13.57 -10.73 2.62
CA LEU A 224 -12.18 -10.84 3.10
C LEU A 224 -12.06 -11.61 4.43
N SER A 225 -13.11 -11.71 5.23
CA SER A 225 -13.10 -12.42 6.52
C SER A 225 -13.07 -13.94 6.41
N GLY A 226 -13.35 -14.50 5.23
CA GLY A 226 -13.45 -15.94 5.00
C GLY A 226 -14.61 -16.62 5.75
N ARG A 227 -15.51 -15.86 6.40
CA ARG A 227 -16.69 -16.40 7.07
C ARG A 227 -17.60 -17.08 6.03
N LYS A 228 -18.04 -18.31 6.34
CA LYS A 228 -19.00 -19.03 5.50
C LYS A 228 -20.35 -18.31 5.52
N GLY A 229 -20.97 -18.14 4.35
CA GLY A 229 -22.28 -17.51 4.20
C GLY A 229 -22.30 -16.32 3.24
N SER A 230 -23.49 -15.91 2.82
CA SER A 230 -23.71 -14.74 1.97
C SER A 230 -23.62 -13.45 2.78
N PHE A 231 -23.07 -12.40 2.18
CA PHE A 231 -23.15 -11.04 2.75
C PHE A 231 -24.62 -10.58 2.73
N VAL A 232 -25.18 -10.29 3.90
CA VAL A 232 -26.54 -9.74 4.03
C VAL A 232 -26.41 -8.31 4.54
N GLY A 233 -26.75 -7.34 3.67
CA GLY A 233 -26.90 -5.95 4.08
C GLY A 233 -28.29 -5.77 4.71
N MET A 234 -28.33 -5.47 6.00
CA MET A 234 -29.57 -5.12 6.69
C MET A 234 -29.52 -3.67 7.15
N THR A 235 -30.65 -2.99 7.03
CA THR A 235 -30.91 -1.68 7.61
C THR A 235 -31.81 -1.82 8.84
N PRO A 236 -31.81 -0.88 9.79
CA PRO A 236 -32.73 -0.94 10.93
C PRO A 236 -34.21 -1.03 10.53
N ARG A 237 -34.58 -0.56 9.33
CA ARG A 237 -35.94 -0.66 8.79
C ARG A 237 -36.33 -2.11 8.48
N ASP A 238 -35.39 -2.97 8.13
CA ASP A 238 -35.66 -4.37 7.79
C ASP A 238 -36.09 -5.19 9.03
N PHE A 239 -35.62 -4.80 10.22
CA PHE A 239 -36.05 -5.36 11.51
C PHE A 239 -37.44 -4.89 11.97
N SER A 240 -38.01 -3.87 11.32
CA SER A 240 -39.34 -3.34 11.64
C SER A 240 -40.46 -3.92 10.78
N SER A 241 -40.18 -4.95 9.97
CA SER A 241 -41.20 -5.67 9.21
C SER A 241 -41.93 -6.70 10.07
N SER A 242 -43.26 -6.69 10.01
CA SER A 242 -44.14 -7.61 10.75
C SER A 242 -44.04 -9.08 10.32
N GLU A 243 -43.33 -9.38 9.23
CA GLU A 243 -43.17 -10.73 8.67
C GLU A 243 -42.11 -11.57 9.42
N LEU A 244 -41.10 -10.95 10.04
CA LEU A 244 -40.09 -11.67 10.83
C LEU A 244 -40.61 -12.21 12.17
N ILE A 245 -41.68 -11.63 12.71
CA ILE A 245 -42.29 -12.04 14.00
C ILE A 245 -43.21 -13.28 13.81
N GLN A 246 -43.64 -13.59 12.58
CA GLN A 246 -44.53 -14.74 12.32
C GLN A 246 -43.81 -16.08 12.10
N ALA A 247 -42.48 -16.10 12.03
CA ALA A 247 -41.71 -17.36 11.88
C ALA A 247 -41.35 -18.02 13.22
N GLU A 248 -41.66 -17.39 14.37
CA GLU A 248 -41.43 -17.92 15.72
C GLU A 248 -42.74 -18.15 16.53
N LEU A 249 -43.88 -18.35 15.86
CA LEU A 249 -45.12 -18.83 16.50
C LEU A 249 -45.63 -20.13 15.87
#